data_AF-A0A137QHP1-F1
#
_entry.id   AF-A0A137QHP1-F1
#
_cell.length_a   1.000
_cell.length_b   1.000
_cell.length_c   1.000
_cell.angle_alpha   90.00
_cell.angle_beta   90.00
_cell.angle_gamma   90.00
#
_symmetry.space_group_name_H-M   'P 1'
#
loop_
_entity.id
_entity.type
_entity.pdbx_description
1 polymer ?
#
loop_
_entity_poly.entity_id
_entity_poly.type
_entity_poly.pdbx_seq_one_letter_code
_entity_poly.pdbx_strand_id
1 'polypeptide(L)'
;SRSYLKIVDVPFFKADGDQVTSADVRTVMGKSHLASSFTLAHSPWVMRNSHRANTATVWFDVLDSQSGATAKHLINTSFQFGPSSCFVRVARSHSGVPLCQRCWRWGHSTRACRSQAPQCPRCAGPHTEAGHCQHASCCRGNPSVKPPQDPTPKGAPCPHATCCVNCKGDHSASDQQCPFWRHRFDRTWLAEKLAPSSLREGLQEISQKTAQEERKGRRALNRRR
;
A
#
# COMPACT_ATOMS: atom_id res chain seq x y z
N SER A 1 8.60 9.20 18.58
CA SER A 1 9.03 8.94 17.19
C SER A 1 8.70 7.50 16.82
N ARG A 2 8.91 7.09 15.58
CA ARG A 2 8.77 5.69 15.13
C ARG A 2 10.02 5.25 14.40
N SER A 3 10.42 4.02 14.63
CA SER A 3 11.51 3.38 13.89
C SER A 3 11.01 2.13 13.18
N TYR A 4 11.57 1.89 12.01
CA TYR A 4 11.17 0.82 11.10
C TYR A 4 12.25 -0.25 11.13
N LEU A 5 11.85 -1.48 11.42
CA LEU A 5 12.74 -2.63 11.52
C LEU A 5 12.21 -3.79 10.70
N LYS A 6 13.11 -4.73 10.41
CA LYS A 6 12.74 -5.99 9.76
C LYS A 6 13.48 -7.16 10.38
N ILE A 7 12.85 -8.32 10.40
CA ILE A 7 13.49 -9.60 10.70
C ILE A 7 13.64 -10.33 9.38
N VAL A 8 14.86 -10.75 9.06
CA VAL A 8 15.16 -11.49 7.83
C VAL A 8 15.22 -12.99 8.10
N ASP A 9 14.99 -13.78 7.05
CA ASP A 9 15.12 -15.24 7.05
C ASP A 9 14.20 -15.94 8.06
N VAL A 10 13.01 -15.37 8.31
CA VAL A 10 11.97 -16.00 9.13
C VAL A 10 11.37 -17.17 8.35
N PRO A 11 11.25 -18.39 8.92
CA PRO A 11 10.52 -19.48 8.29
C PRO A 11 9.11 -19.02 7.90
N PHE A 12 8.72 -19.19 6.63
CA PHE A 12 7.41 -18.75 6.16
C PHE A 12 6.32 -19.75 6.51
N PHE A 13 6.68 -21.03 6.66
CA PHE A 13 5.76 -22.10 7.03
C PHE A 13 6.05 -22.57 8.45
N LYS A 14 4.99 -22.80 9.22
CA LYS A 14 4.99 -23.46 10.52
C LYS A 14 5.22 -24.97 10.32
N ALA A 15 5.48 -25.70 11.41
CA ALA A 15 5.72 -27.15 11.38
C ALA A 15 4.50 -27.95 10.88
N ASP A 16 3.29 -27.40 11.02
CA ASP A 16 2.02 -27.94 10.53
C ASP A 16 1.76 -27.65 9.03
N GLY A 17 2.64 -26.87 8.37
CA GLY A 17 2.52 -26.49 6.95
C GLY A 17 1.77 -25.17 6.72
N ASP A 18 1.16 -24.58 7.74
CA ASP A 18 0.47 -23.29 7.63
C ASP A 18 1.46 -22.13 7.49
N GLN A 19 0.99 -21.01 6.97
CA GLN A 19 1.80 -19.79 6.90
C GLN A 19 1.97 -19.13 8.26
N VAL A 20 3.17 -18.61 8.53
CA VAL A 20 3.43 -17.77 9.69
C VAL A 20 2.65 -16.47 9.56
N THR A 21 1.83 -16.18 10.56
CA THR A 21 0.97 -15.00 10.62
C THR A 21 1.58 -13.89 11.46
N SER A 22 0.98 -12.70 11.41
CA SER A 22 1.34 -11.60 12.32
C SER A 22 1.13 -11.95 13.79
N ALA A 23 0.15 -12.82 14.12
CA ALA A 23 -0.12 -13.23 15.49
C ALA A 23 0.98 -14.16 16.03
N ASP A 24 1.48 -15.06 15.18
CA ASP A 24 2.61 -15.93 15.52
C ASP A 24 3.87 -15.11 15.81
N VAL A 25 4.17 -14.13 14.95
CA VAL A 25 5.29 -13.19 15.16
C VAL A 25 5.15 -12.45 16.49
N ARG A 26 3.95 -11.93 16.82
CA ARG A 26 3.73 -11.23 18.10
C ARG A 26 3.95 -12.16 19.29
N THR A 27 3.54 -13.42 19.18
CA THR A 27 3.76 -14.44 20.21
C THR A 27 5.24 -14.70 20.41
N VAL A 28 6.01 -14.87 19.32
CA VAL A 28 7.48 -15.03 19.38
C VAL A 28 8.15 -13.82 20.01
N MET A 29 7.79 -12.61 19.58
CA MET A 29 8.33 -11.36 20.13
C MET A 29 8.00 -11.21 21.62
N GLY A 30 6.77 -11.55 22.04
CA GLY A 30 6.32 -11.45 23.43
C GLY A 30 6.95 -12.49 24.37
N LYS A 31 7.39 -13.64 23.84
CA LYS A 31 8.13 -14.67 24.60
C LYS A 31 9.63 -14.41 24.67
N SER A 32 10.14 -13.45 23.90
CA SER A 32 11.57 -13.10 23.89
C SER A 32 11.97 -12.32 25.13
N HIS A 33 13.23 -12.45 25.54
CA HIS A 33 13.85 -11.59 26.56
C HIS A 33 13.82 -10.10 26.20
N LEU A 34 13.60 -9.77 24.91
CA LEU A 34 13.49 -8.40 24.42
C LEU A 34 12.07 -7.81 24.55
N ALA A 35 11.07 -8.59 24.97
CA ALA A 35 9.66 -8.17 24.95
C ALA A 35 9.38 -6.87 25.71
N SER A 36 10.10 -6.62 26.81
CA SER A 36 10.00 -5.41 27.63
C SER A 36 10.80 -4.22 27.09
N SER A 37 11.69 -4.45 26.11
CA SER A 37 12.60 -3.43 25.59
C SER A 37 11.99 -2.55 24.49
N PHE A 38 10.79 -2.86 24.01
CA PHE A 38 10.13 -2.11 22.95
C PHE A 38 8.61 -2.22 23.00
N THR A 39 7.93 -1.28 22.33
CA THR A 39 6.48 -1.36 22.09
C THR A 39 6.22 -1.32 20.59
N LEU A 40 5.48 -2.30 20.09
CA LEU A 40 5.05 -2.32 18.70
C LEU A 40 4.08 -1.18 18.42
N ALA A 41 4.34 -0.42 17.36
CA ALA A 41 3.47 0.68 16.96
C ALA A 41 2.29 0.20 16.08
N HIS A 42 2.44 -0.96 15.44
CA HIS A 42 1.42 -1.65 14.65
C HIS A 42 1.66 -3.17 14.72
N SER A 43 0.70 -3.97 14.24
CA SER A 43 0.94 -5.40 14.01
C SER A 43 2.08 -5.61 13.01
N PRO A 44 2.99 -6.57 13.26
CA PRO A 44 4.04 -6.91 12.31
C PRO A 44 3.44 -7.53 11.04
N TRP A 45 4.11 -7.36 9.92
CA TRP A 45 3.67 -7.86 8.61
C TRP A 45 4.66 -8.88 8.06
N VAL A 46 4.16 -10.07 7.71
CA VAL A 46 4.96 -11.16 7.14
C VAL A 46 4.89 -11.09 5.62
N MET A 47 6.05 -11.01 4.97
CA MET A 47 6.16 -10.98 3.51
C MET A 47 7.08 -12.11 3.04
N ARG A 48 6.54 -13.09 2.30
CA ARG A 48 7.33 -14.15 1.68
C ARG A 48 8.38 -13.56 0.73
N ASN A 49 9.62 -14.03 0.83
CA ASN A 49 10.74 -13.44 0.06
C ASN A 49 10.61 -13.67 -1.45
N SER A 50 10.03 -14.81 -1.86
CA SER A 50 9.65 -15.09 -3.26
C SER A 50 8.58 -16.19 -3.30
N HIS A 51 7.94 -16.40 -4.45
CA HIS A 51 6.92 -17.45 -4.63
C HIS A 51 7.46 -18.87 -4.32
N ARG A 52 8.77 -19.10 -4.45
CA ARG A 52 9.40 -20.40 -4.18
C ARG A 52 10.18 -20.43 -2.85
N ALA A 53 10.34 -19.29 -2.17
CA ALA A 53 11.08 -19.24 -0.91
C ALA A 53 10.30 -19.95 0.21
N ASN A 54 11.02 -20.62 1.09
CA ASN A 54 10.50 -21.10 2.39
C ASN A 54 10.74 -20.08 3.51
N THR A 55 11.30 -18.91 3.18
CA THR A 55 11.56 -17.81 4.13
C THR A 55 10.76 -16.55 3.80
N ALA A 56 10.61 -15.70 4.80
CA ALA A 56 9.93 -14.43 4.77
C ALA A 56 10.75 -13.34 5.47
N THR A 57 10.46 -12.10 5.09
CA THR A 57 10.86 -10.91 5.83
C THR A 57 9.68 -10.44 6.65
N VAL A 58 9.88 -10.24 7.94
CA VAL A 58 8.88 -9.67 8.85
C VAL A 58 9.18 -8.20 9.05
N TRP A 59 8.27 -7.33 8.65
CA TRP A 59 8.37 -5.89 8.85
C TRP A 59 7.64 -5.48 10.11
N PHE A 60 8.22 -4.60 10.92
CA PHE A 60 7.58 -4.12 12.14
C PHE A 60 8.06 -2.72 12.51
N ASP A 61 7.16 -1.98 13.14
CA ASP A 61 7.40 -0.62 13.60
C ASP A 61 7.43 -0.62 15.13
N VAL A 62 8.37 0.10 15.72
CA VAL A 62 8.43 0.32 17.17
C VAL A 62 8.21 1.79 17.51
N LEU A 63 7.54 2.04 18.64
CA LEU A 63 7.56 3.34 19.27
C LEU A 63 8.98 3.61 19.76
N ASP A 64 9.53 4.77 19.42
CA ASP A 64 10.95 5.07 19.64
C ASP A 64 11.17 6.53 20.06
N SER A 65 12.33 6.81 20.65
CA SER A 65 12.80 8.16 20.92
C SER A 65 13.19 8.89 19.63
N GLN A 66 13.41 10.20 19.70
CA GLN A 66 13.92 10.96 18.55
C GLN A 66 15.32 10.52 18.11
N SER A 67 16.12 9.97 19.04
CA SER A 67 17.47 9.45 18.78
C SER A 67 17.50 8.01 18.27
N GLY A 68 16.35 7.35 18.18
CA GLY A 68 16.23 5.96 17.72
C GLY A 68 16.81 4.94 18.71
N ALA A 69 16.72 5.21 20.02
CA ALA A 69 17.38 4.40 21.04
C ALA A 69 16.87 2.95 21.06
N THR A 70 15.55 2.75 20.94
CA THR A 70 14.93 1.42 20.91
C THR A 70 15.36 0.66 19.67
N ALA A 71 15.35 1.31 18.50
CA ALA A 71 15.81 0.66 17.27
C ALA A 71 17.29 0.26 17.33
N LYS A 72 18.16 1.13 17.86
CA LYS A 72 19.59 0.83 18.05
C LYS A 72 19.80 -0.38 18.96
N HIS A 73 19.01 -0.51 20.02
CA HIS A 73 19.05 -1.66 20.92
C HIS A 73 18.58 -2.96 20.24
N LEU A 74 17.61 -2.88 19.33
CA LEU A 74 17.08 -4.06 18.64
C LEU A 74 17.94 -4.50 17.44
N ILE A 75 18.60 -3.59 16.74
CA ILE A 75 19.39 -3.93 15.55
C ILE A 75 20.49 -4.95 15.91
N ASN A 76 20.66 -5.96 15.06
CA ASN A 76 21.58 -7.08 15.24
C ASN A 76 21.25 -8.05 16.39
N THR A 77 20.16 -7.84 17.11
CA THR A 77 19.59 -8.89 17.98
C THR A 77 18.80 -9.89 17.15
N SER A 78 18.39 -11.01 17.75
CA SER A 78 17.62 -12.05 17.07
C SER A 78 16.38 -12.49 17.86
N PHE A 79 15.40 -12.99 17.11
CA PHE A 79 14.24 -13.68 17.64
C PHE A 79 14.29 -15.14 17.23
N GLN A 80 13.80 -16.03 18.10
CA GLN A 80 13.77 -17.47 17.85
C GLN A 80 12.44 -17.88 17.23
N PHE A 81 12.48 -18.28 15.96
CA PHE A 81 11.35 -18.81 15.21
C PHE A 81 11.53 -20.32 15.05
N GLY A 82 11.00 -21.10 16.01
CA GLY A 82 11.26 -22.53 16.08
C GLY A 82 12.77 -22.79 16.24
N PRO A 83 13.41 -23.58 15.35
CA PRO A 83 14.86 -23.81 15.41
C PRO A 83 15.69 -22.68 14.79
N SER A 84 15.07 -21.67 14.18
CA SER A 84 15.75 -20.62 13.42
C SER A 84 15.94 -19.35 14.24
N SER A 85 17.20 -18.90 14.37
CA SER A 85 17.52 -17.58 14.91
C SER A 85 17.50 -16.54 13.78
N CYS A 86 16.54 -15.62 13.82
CA CYS A 86 16.31 -14.66 12.75
C CYS A 86 16.67 -13.25 13.23
N PHE A 87 17.50 -12.55 12.46
CA PHE A 87 18.13 -11.29 12.90
C PHE A 87 17.32 -10.06 12.54
N VAL A 88 17.30 -9.11 13.47
CA VAL A 88 16.74 -7.78 13.28
C VAL A 88 17.73 -6.93 12.48
N ARG A 89 17.23 -6.30 11.43
CA ARG A 89 17.95 -5.35 10.60
C ARG A 89 17.20 -4.03 10.54
N VAL A 90 17.95 -2.96 10.25
CA VAL A 90 17.34 -1.68 9.92
C VAL A 90 16.43 -1.84 8.70
N ALA A 91 15.22 -1.29 8.80
CA ALA A 91 14.38 -1.06 7.64
C ALA A 91 14.40 0.42 7.31
N ARG A 92 14.35 0.74 6.00
CA ARG A 92 14.00 2.10 5.61
C ARG A 92 12.55 2.34 6.00
N SER A 93 12.12 3.58 6.14
CA SER A 93 10.69 3.85 6.29
C SER A 93 9.94 3.22 5.11
N HIS A 94 9.18 2.15 5.37
CA HIS A 94 8.23 1.57 4.42
C HIS A 94 6.98 2.43 4.40
N SER A 95 7.14 3.75 4.31
CA SER A 95 6.06 4.57 3.84
C SER A 95 5.83 4.12 2.40
N GLY A 96 4.88 3.21 2.21
CA GLY A 96 4.26 3.01 0.92
C GLY A 96 3.93 4.39 0.35
N VAL A 97 3.83 4.46 -0.97
CA VAL A 97 3.43 5.69 -1.62
C VAL A 97 2.13 6.16 -0.93
N PRO A 98 2.07 7.40 -0.42
CA PRO A 98 0.94 7.81 0.40
C PRO A 98 -0.36 7.92 -0.40
N LEU A 99 -1.46 7.57 0.25
CA LEU A 99 -2.82 7.93 -0.18
C LEU A 99 -3.19 9.28 0.45
N CYS A 100 -3.35 10.30 -0.39
CA CYS A 100 -3.72 11.63 0.06
C CYS A 100 -5.16 11.64 0.62
N GLN A 101 -5.36 12.10 1.85
CA GLN A 101 -6.69 12.15 2.47
C GLN A 101 -7.55 13.34 2.00
N ARG A 102 -6.95 14.27 1.24
CA ARG A 102 -7.66 15.42 0.66
C ARG A 102 -8.25 15.09 -0.70
N CYS A 103 -7.50 14.46 -1.60
CA CYS A 103 -7.97 14.15 -2.96
C CYS A 103 -8.16 12.65 -3.22
N TRP A 104 -7.85 11.79 -2.23
CA TRP A 104 -7.94 10.33 -2.33
C TRP A 104 -7.11 9.69 -3.45
N ARG A 105 -6.13 10.42 -3.99
CA ARG A 105 -5.17 9.91 -4.96
C ARG A 105 -3.93 9.35 -4.28
N TRP A 106 -3.45 8.22 -4.78
CA TRP A 106 -2.12 7.73 -4.44
C TRP A 106 -1.05 8.62 -5.07
N GLY A 107 0.12 8.72 -4.45
CA GLY A 107 1.29 9.41 -5.04
C GLY A 107 1.89 10.50 -4.16
N HIS A 108 1.10 11.12 -3.29
CA HIS A 108 1.52 12.29 -2.50
C HIS A 108 0.81 12.33 -1.14
N SER A 109 1.44 12.98 -0.17
CA SER A 109 0.85 13.17 1.16
C SER A 109 -0.20 14.27 1.14
N THR A 110 -1.08 14.29 2.14
CA THR A 110 -2.07 15.37 2.32
C THR A 110 -1.42 16.76 2.37
N ARG A 111 -0.23 16.87 2.99
CA ARG A 111 0.53 18.12 3.09
C ARG A 111 1.06 18.61 1.74
N ALA A 112 1.40 17.70 0.84
CA ALA A 112 1.88 18.03 -0.51
C ALA A 112 0.73 18.17 -1.53
N CYS A 113 -0.52 18.04 -1.09
CA CYS A 113 -1.68 18.08 -1.97
C CYS A 113 -1.96 19.49 -2.50
N ARG A 114 -2.13 19.61 -3.82
CA ARG A 114 -2.48 20.86 -4.50
C ARG A 114 -3.97 20.98 -4.87
N SER A 115 -4.80 20.05 -4.41
CA SER A 115 -6.25 20.12 -4.64
C SER A 115 -6.84 21.34 -3.92
N GLN A 116 -7.61 22.16 -4.63
CA GLN A 116 -8.24 23.36 -4.06
C GLN A 116 -9.31 23.00 -3.02
N ALA A 117 -10.04 21.90 -3.23
CA ALA A 117 -11.07 21.40 -2.32
C ALA A 117 -10.78 19.95 -1.90
N PRO A 118 -11.29 19.49 -0.74
CA PRO A 118 -11.36 18.07 -0.43
C PRO A 118 -12.25 17.35 -1.45
N GLN A 119 -11.91 16.10 -1.75
CA GLN A 119 -12.71 15.20 -2.57
C GLN A 119 -13.41 14.18 -1.67
N CYS A 120 -14.60 13.79 -2.09
CA CYS A 120 -15.40 12.79 -1.40
C CYS A 120 -14.85 11.39 -1.73
N PRO A 121 -14.50 10.55 -0.74
CA PRO A 121 -14.03 9.18 -1.01
C PRO A 121 -15.10 8.31 -1.67
N ARG A 122 -16.38 8.67 -1.53
CA ARG A 122 -17.52 7.91 -2.08
C ARG A 122 -17.77 8.15 -3.56
N CYS A 123 -17.67 9.41 -4.00
CA CYS A 123 -18.11 9.80 -5.34
C CYS A 123 -17.09 10.66 -6.10
N ALA A 124 -15.90 10.89 -5.53
CA ALA A 124 -14.85 11.75 -6.08
C ALA A 124 -15.20 13.25 -6.21
N GLY A 125 -16.43 13.66 -5.87
CA GLY A 125 -16.90 15.04 -5.98
C GLY A 125 -16.19 16.01 -5.02
N PRO A 126 -16.19 17.33 -5.30
CA PRO A 126 -15.44 18.35 -4.56
C PRO A 126 -16.10 18.74 -3.22
N HIS A 127 -16.27 17.77 -2.33
CA HIS A 127 -16.87 17.93 -1.01
C HIS A 127 -16.31 16.89 -0.03
N THR A 128 -16.54 17.09 1.27
CA THR A 128 -16.14 16.12 2.29
C THR A 128 -17.09 14.92 2.33
N GLU A 129 -16.67 13.80 2.94
CA GLU A 129 -17.58 12.67 3.15
C GLU A 129 -18.79 13.05 4.01
N ALA A 130 -18.59 13.88 5.05
CA ALA A 130 -19.67 14.35 5.91
C ALA A 130 -20.73 15.17 5.15
N GLY A 131 -20.31 15.97 4.17
CA GLY A 131 -21.21 16.74 3.31
C GLY A 131 -21.83 15.95 2.15
N HIS A 132 -21.59 14.63 2.06
CA HIS A 132 -21.93 13.85 0.87
C HIS A 132 -23.41 13.93 0.49
N CYS A 133 -24.33 13.62 1.42
CA CYS A 133 -25.77 13.63 1.09
C CYS A 133 -26.31 15.02 0.73
N GLN A 134 -25.65 16.09 1.18
CA GLN A 134 -26.09 17.47 0.93
C GLN A 134 -25.57 18.03 -0.39
N HIS A 135 -24.36 17.63 -0.82
CA HIS A 135 -23.69 18.22 -1.97
C HIS A 135 -23.59 17.29 -3.18
N ALA A 136 -23.60 15.98 -2.98
CA ALA A 136 -23.43 15.04 -4.08
C ALA A 136 -24.70 14.98 -4.93
N SER A 137 -24.57 15.18 -6.24
CA SER A 137 -25.69 15.07 -7.20
C SER A 137 -26.41 13.72 -7.13
N CYS A 138 -25.68 12.65 -6.79
CA CYS A 138 -26.21 11.31 -6.64
C CYS A 138 -27.10 11.10 -5.39
N CYS A 139 -27.05 12.01 -4.39
CA CYS A 139 -27.74 11.84 -3.11
C CYS A 139 -28.59 13.04 -2.68
N ARG A 140 -28.37 14.24 -3.24
CA ARG A 140 -29.08 15.48 -2.86
C ARG A 140 -30.56 15.47 -3.24
N GLY A 141 -31.00 14.54 -4.09
CA GLY A 141 -32.31 14.59 -4.72
C GLY A 141 -32.38 15.67 -5.80
N ASN A 142 -33.32 15.53 -6.71
CA ASN A 142 -33.54 16.48 -7.78
C ASN A 142 -35.05 16.61 -8.04
N PRO A 143 -35.68 17.70 -7.58
CA PRO A 143 -37.11 17.92 -7.78
C PRO A 143 -37.47 18.27 -9.24
N SER A 144 -36.48 18.57 -10.08
CA SER A 144 -36.69 18.98 -11.48
C SER A 144 -36.75 17.79 -12.46
N VAL A 145 -36.35 16.58 -12.06
CA VAL A 145 -36.56 15.36 -12.87
C VAL A 145 -37.98 14.82 -12.68
N LYS A 146 -38.52 14.13 -13.69
CA LYS A 146 -39.84 13.47 -13.64
C LYS A 146 -39.65 11.95 -13.75
N PRO A 147 -40.04 11.17 -12.73
CA PRO A 147 -40.58 11.58 -11.43
C PRO A 147 -39.54 12.31 -10.55
N PRO A 148 -39.98 13.18 -9.60
CA PRO A 148 -39.09 13.85 -8.65
C PRO A 148 -38.24 12.85 -7.89
N GLN A 149 -36.95 13.14 -7.76
CA GLN A 149 -36.04 12.27 -7.02
C GLN A 149 -35.84 12.84 -5.62
N ASP A 150 -36.27 12.10 -4.60
CA ASP A 150 -36.08 12.48 -3.21
C ASP A 150 -34.60 12.42 -2.77
N PRO A 151 -34.17 13.29 -1.85
CA PRO A 151 -32.85 13.20 -1.23
C PRO A 151 -32.70 11.89 -0.46
N THR A 152 -31.49 11.35 -0.42
CA THR A 152 -31.17 10.21 0.43
C THR A 152 -31.30 10.62 1.90
N PRO A 153 -32.12 9.91 2.72
CA PRO A 153 -32.29 10.24 4.13
C PRO A 153 -30.96 10.26 4.90
N LYS A 154 -30.87 11.14 5.90
CA LYS A 154 -29.66 11.24 6.73
C LYS A 154 -29.42 9.92 7.46
N GLY A 155 -28.25 9.31 7.25
CA GLY A 155 -27.87 8.02 7.85
C GLY A 155 -28.25 6.79 7.03
N ALA A 156 -29.05 6.94 5.96
CA ALA A 156 -29.29 5.85 5.02
C ALA A 156 -28.03 5.58 4.17
N PRO A 157 -27.79 4.32 3.75
CA PRO A 157 -26.72 4.01 2.80
C PRO A 157 -26.98 4.75 1.47
N CYS A 158 -25.90 5.20 0.83
CA CYS A 158 -26.00 5.84 -0.47
C CYS A 158 -26.51 4.84 -1.52
N PRO A 159 -27.38 5.26 -2.47
CA PRO A 159 -27.99 4.37 -3.46
C PRO A 159 -27.02 3.93 -4.58
N HIS A 160 -25.74 4.26 -4.45
CA HIS A 160 -24.72 4.00 -5.45
C HIS A 160 -23.48 3.39 -4.80
N ALA A 161 -22.73 2.62 -5.58
CA ALA A 161 -21.43 2.13 -5.16
C ALA A 161 -20.43 3.29 -4.95
N THR A 162 -19.41 3.02 -4.15
CA THR A 162 -18.28 3.95 -4.03
C THR A 162 -17.45 3.91 -5.31
N CYS A 163 -16.99 5.05 -5.81
CA CYS A 163 -16.14 5.11 -7.01
C CYS A 163 -14.68 5.45 -6.65
N CYS A 164 -13.75 4.54 -6.95
CA CYS A 164 -12.33 4.76 -6.70
C CYS A 164 -11.76 5.81 -7.66
N VAL A 165 -11.19 6.89 -7.12
CA VAL A 165 -10.60 7.95 -7.95
C VAL A 165 -9.40 7.50 -8.79
N ASN A 166 -8.72 6.42 -8.37
CA ASN A 166 -7.48 5.93 -8.97
C ASN A 166 -7.71 4.90 -10.07
N CYS A 167 -8.51 3.85 -9.82
CA CYS A 167 -8.77 2.78 -10.78
C CYS A 167 -10.18 2.78 -11.37
N LYS A 168 -11.06 3.68 -10.94
CA LYS A 168 -12.46 3.81 -11.38
C LYS A 168 -13.37 2.62 -11.07
N GLY A 169 -12.93 1.70 -10.22
CA GLY A 169 -13.75 0.57 -9.77
C GLY A 169 -14.73 0.93 -8.65
N ASP A 170 -15.66 0.02 -8.38
CA ASP A 170 -16.75 0.15 -7.42
C ASP A 170 -16.32 -0.11 -5.97
N HIS A 171 -15.27 0.56 -5.52
CA HIS A 171 -14.71 0.47 -4.17
C HIS A 171 -13.99 1.77 -3.76
N SER A 172 -13.64 1.91 -2.49
CA SER A 172 -12.86 3.06 -1.99
C SER A 172 -11.40 2.99 -2.43
N ALA A 173 -10.74 4.14 -2.64
CA ALA A 173 -9.29 4.20 -2.90
C ALA A 173 -8.41 3.57 -1.80
N SER A 174 -8.95 3.42 -0.59
CA SER A 174 -8.29 2.77 0.55
C SER A 174 -8.59 1.27 0.66
N ASP A 175 -9.44 0.71 -0.21
CA ASP A 175 -9.83 -0.69 -0.19
C ASP A 175 -8.67 -1.62 -0.61
N GLN A 176 -8.53 -2.77 0.05
CA GLN A 176 -7.51 -3.78 -0.27
C GLN A 176 -7.73 -4.45 -1.63
N GLN A 177 -8.95 -4.36 -2.17
CA GLN A 177 -9.26 -4.79 -3.53
C GLN A 177 -8.70 -3.83 -4.58
N CYS A 178 -8.41 -2.57 -4.21
CA CYS A 178 -7.87 -1.59 -5.14
C CYS A 178 -6.47 -1.99 -5.62
N PRO A 179 -6.21 -2.02 -6.94
CA PRO A 179 -4.87 -2.30 -7.47
C PRO A 179 -3.81 -1.35 -6.91
N PHE A 180 -4.14 -0.07 -6.74
CA PHE A 180 -3.22 0.91 -6.16
C PHE A 180 -2.88 0.62 -4.69
N TRP A 181 -3.84 0.12 -3.91
CA TRP A 181 -3.58 -0.33 -2.54
C TRP A 181 -2.68 -1.56 -2.52
N ARG A 182 -2.92 -2.53 -3.41
CA ARG A 182 -2.09 -3.75 -3.51
C ARG A 182 -0.66 -3.43 -3.91
N HIS A 183 -0.48 -2.45 -4.80
CA HIS A 183 0.82 -1.95 -5.24
C HIS A 183 1.33 -0.75 -4.44
N ARG A 184 0.79 -0.46 -3.25
CA ARG A 184 1.18 0.72 -2.45
C ARG A 184 2.67 0.79 -2.10
N PHE A 185 3.36 -0.34 -2.12
CA PHE A 185 4.81 -0.42 -1.88
C PHE A 185 5.65 -0.48 -3.17
N ASP A 186 5.01 -0.65 -4.34
CA ASP A 186 5.66 -0.68 -5.65
C ASP A 186 5.68 0.73 -6.25
N ARG A 187 6.73 1.48 -5.91
CA ARG A 187 6.89 2.88 -6.33
C ARG A 187 7.00 3.01 -7.85
N THR A 188 7.61 2.02 -8.51
CA THR A 188 7.77 1.94 -9.97
C THR A 188 6.43 1.75 -10.66
N TRP A 189 5.61 0.80 -10.21
CA TRP A 189 4.26 0.59 -10.73
C TRP A 189 3.40 1.83 -10.54
N LEU A 190 3.46 2.45 -9.36
CA LEU A 190 2.68 3.65 -9.09
C LEU A 190 3.13 4.85 -9.92
N ALA A 191 4.43 5.03 -10.13
CA ALA A 191 4.94 6.07 -11.02
C ALA A 191 4.43 5.88 -12.46
N GLU A 192 4.42 4.65 -12.99
CA GLU A 192 3.91 4.35 -14.33
C GLU A 192 2.39 4.60 -14.45
N LYS A 193 1.61 4.27 -13.42
CA LYS A 193 0.14 4.46 -13.44
C LYS A 193 -0.30 5.89 -13.15
N LEU A 194 0.47 6.64 -12.38
CA LEU A 194 0.17 8.03 -12.04
C LEU A 194 0.80 9.03 -13.00
N ALA A 195 1.69 8.59 -13.90
CA ALA A 195 2.27 9.43 -14.93
C ALA A 195 1.15 10.03 -15.82
N PRO A 196 1.20 11.33 -16.12
CA PRO A 196 0.30 11.93 -17.10
C PRO A 196 0.42 11.22 -18.45
N SER A 197 -0.68 11.15 -19.20
CA SER A 197 -0.79 10.35 -20.43
C SER A 197 0.34 10.61 -21.43
N SER A 198 0.82 11.85 -21.53
CA SER A 198 1.92 12.26 -22.41
C SER A 198 3.28 11.61 -22.07
N LEU A 199 3.55 11.30 -20.80
CA LEU A 199 4.77 10.57 -20.39
C LEU A 199 4.60 9.06 -20.54
N ARG A 200 3.36 8.57 -20.50
CA ARG A 200 3.03 7.15 -20.63
C ARG A 200 3.22 6.65 -22.06
N GLU A 201 2.88 7.48 -23.04
CA GLU A 201 3.13 7.25 -24.47
C GLU A 201 4.63 7.22 -24.78
N GLY A 202 5.39 8.18 -24.25
CA GLY A 202 6.86 8.21 -24.42
C GLY A 202 7.57 6.99 -23.82
N LEU A 203 7.15 6.51 -22.64
CA LEU A 203 7.71 5.31 -22.03
C LEU A 203 7.35 4.03 -22.80
N GLN A 204 6.15 3.95 -23.38
CA GLN A 204 5.77 2.83 -24.25
C GLN A 204 6.55 2.82 -25.56
N GLU A 205 6.78 3.98 -26.18
CA GLU A 205 7.62 4.08 -27.38
C GLU A 205 9.07 3.66 -27.10
N ILE A 206 9.65 4.08 -25.97
CA ILE A 206 11.03 3.71 -25.60
C ILE A 206 11.12 2.19 -25.42
N SER A 207 10.15 1.59 -24.73
CA SER A 207 10.10 0.13 -24.49
C SER A 207 9.92 -0.69 -25.78
N GLN A 208 9.11 -0.19 -26.73
CA GLN A 208 8.95 -0.84 -28.03
C GLN A 208 10.22 -0.72 -28.88
N LYS A 209 10.91 0.43 -28.85
CA LYS A 209 12.16 0.66 -29.58
C LYS A 209 13.29 -0.23 -29.05
N THR A 210 13.43 -0.38 -27.74
CA THR A 210 14.43 -1.31 -27.16
C THR A 210 14.14 -2.76 -27.51
N ALA A 211 12.88 -3.21 -27.42
CA ALA A 211 12.51 -4.58 -27.81
C ALA A 211 12.73 -4.87 -29.31
N GLN A 212 12.55 -3.87 -30.17
CA GLN A 212 12.78 -4.00 -31.61
C GLN A 212 14.28 -4.05 -31.95
N GLU A 213 15.11 -3.26 -31.29
CA GLU A 213 16.56 -3.30 -31.45
C GLU A 213 17.17 -4.61 -30.92
N GLU A 214 16.69 -5.14 -29.79
CA GLU A 214 17.10 -6.47 -29.32
C GLU A 214 16.75 -7.59 -30.32
N ARG A 215 15.56 -7.52 -30.93
CA ARG A 215 15.15 -8.47 -31.99
C ARG A 215 16.01 -8.34 -33.24
N LYS A 216 16.38 -7.13 -33.67
CA LYS A 216 17.29 -6.91 -34.80
C LYS A 216 18.70 -7.45 -34.51
N GLY A 217 19.23 -7.17 -33.31
CA GLY A 217 20.54 -7.68 -32.88
C GLY A 217 20.60 -9.20 -32.92
N ARG A 218 19.57 -9.89 -32.39
CA ARG A 218 19.48 -11.36 -32.45
C ARG A 218 19.40 -11.89 -33.89
N ARG A 219 18.68 -11.21 -34.80
CA ARG A 219 18.61 -11.59 -36.22
C ARG A 219 19.95 -11.37 -36.95
N ALA A 220 20.70 -10.33 -36.60
CA ALA A 220 22.02 -10.07 -37.17
C ALA A 220 23.07 -11.09 -36.72
N LEU A 221 23.01 -11.53 -35.46
CA LEU A 221 23.86 -12.62 -34.93
C LEU A 221 23.55 -13.97 -35.59
N ASN A 222 22.28 -14.29 -35.84
CA ASN A 222 21.89 -15.55 -36.50
C ASN A 222 22.20 -15.61 -38.00
N ARG A 223 22.50 -14.47 -38.67
CA ARG A 223 22.90 -14.43 -40.10
C ARG A 223 24.42 -14.53 -40.32
N ARG A 224 25.21 -14.53 -39.24
CA ARG A 224 26.70 -14.63 -39.27
C ARG A 224 27.22 -16.02 -38.89
N ARG A 225 26.33 -17.01 -38.79
CA ARG A 225 26.62 -18.45 -38.75
C ARG A 225 26.18 -19.06 -40.06
#